data_AF-A0A7L1SUU2-F1
#
_entry.id   AF-A0A7L1SUU2-F1
#
_cell.length_a   1.000
_cell.length_b   1.000
_cell.length_c   1.000
_cell.angle_alpha   90.00
_cell.angle_beta   90.00
_cell.angle_gamma   90.00
#
_symmetry.space_group_name_H-M   'P 1'
#
loop_
_entity.id
_entity.type
_entity.pdbx_description
1 polymer ?
#
loop_
_entity_poly.entity_id
_entity_poly.type
_entity_poly.pdbx_seq_one_letter_code
_entity_poly.pdbx_strand_id
1 'polypeptide(L)'
;LKDGEVRDHETERGSIAPNSDGTYYTWASIAARPEEKDKYRCRVEHASLPEPGIFAWEPESNLLAIVLGVIAAILAVIAIVAGVVIFKQRSGK
;
A
#
# COMPACT_ATOMS: atom_id res chain seq x y z
N LEU A 1 -18.08 3.31 -0.81
CA LEU A 1 -18.80 2.03 -1.02
C LEU A 1 -18.33 1.04 0.02
N LYS A 2 -19.23 0.19 0.52
CA LYS A 2 -18.92 -1.02 1.29
C LYS A 2 -19.63 -2.18 0.61
N ASP A 3 -18.88 -3.21 0.19
CA ASP A 3 -19.43 -4.37 -0.52
C ASP A 3 -20.27 -3.99 -1.76
N GLY A 4 -19.90 -2.88 -2.43
CA GLY A 4 -20.61 -2.34 -3.60
C GLY A 4 -21.75 -1.36 -3.28
N GLU A 5 -22.17 -1.24 -2.02
CA GLU A 5 -23.25 -0.34 -1.60
C GLU A 5 -22.75 1.04 -1.17
N VAL A 6 -23.52 2.08 -1.46
CA VAL A 6 -23.25 3.46 -1.05
C VAL A 6 -23.57 3.64 0.44
N ARG A 7 -22.69 4.35 1.18
CA ARG A 7 -22.77 4.52 2.64
C ARG A 7 -22.72 6.00 3.01
N ASP A 8 -23.62 6.79 2.41
CA ASP A 8 -23.60 8.25 2.49
C ASP A 8 -23.85 8.79 3.90
N HIS A 9 -24.73 8.15 4.68
CA HIS A 9 -25.07 8.59 6.03
C HIS A 9 -23.94 8.38 7.05
N GLU A 10 -23.02 7.46 6.77
CA GLU A 10 -21.82 7.16 7.58
C GLU A 10 -20.58 7.92 7.10
N THR A 11 -20.66 8.57 5.92
CA THR A 11 -19.53 9.23 5.29
C THR A 11 -19.53 10.72 5.60
N GLU A 12 -18.49 11.19 6.27
CA GLU A 12 -18.22 12.62 6.42
C GLU A 12 -17.59 13.17 5.14
N ARG A 13 -17.98 14.38 4.73
CA ARG A 13 -17.48 15.02 3.50
C ARG A 13 -17.04 16.45 3.79
N GLY A 14 -15.88 16.79 3.23
CA GLY A 14 -15.39 18.17 3.22
C GLY A 14 -16.01 18.99 2.11
N SER A 15 -16.21 20.27 2.35
CA SER A 15 -16.51 21.24 1.29
C SER A 15 -15.41 21.27 0.23
N ILE A 16 -15.75 21.75 -0.97
CA ILE A 16 -14.79 21.96 -2.05
C ILE A 16 -14.01 23.25 -1.78
N ALA A 17 -12.68 23.14 -1.67
CA ALA A 17 -11.77 24.25 -1.43
C ALA A 17 -10.86 24.51 -2.64
N PRO A 18 -10.60 25.76 -3.03
CA PRO A 18 -9.67 26.07 -4.12
C PRO A 18 -8.21 25.94 -3.66
N ASN A 19 -7.35 25.46 -4.56
CA ASN A 19 -5.90 25.43 -4.41
C ASN A 19 -5.25 26.63 -5.12
N SER A 20 -3.99 26.93 -4.80
CA SER A 20 -3.24 28.07 -5.39
C SER A 20 -2.88 27.88 -6.87
N ASP A 21 -2.88 26.64 -7.34
CA ASP A 21 -2.58 26.24 -8.72
C ASP A 21 -3.81 26.26 -9.64
N GLY A 22 -4.97 26.68 -9.13
CA GLY A 22 -6.23 26.71 -9.87
C GLY A 22 -7.00 25.39 -9.87
N THR A 23 -6.51 24.36 -9.17
CA THR A 23 -7.26 23.12 -8.93
C THR A 23 -8.17 23.25 -7.71
N TYR A 24 -8.95 22.20 -7.43
CA TYR A 24 -9.83 22.11 -6.27
C TYR A 24 -9.53 20.87 -5.44
N TYR A 25 -9.76 20.97 -4.14
CA TYR A 25 -9.63 19.89 -3.17
C TYR A 25 -10.97 19.63 -2.46
N THR A 26 -11.27 18.36 -2.24
CA THR A 26 -12.37 17.88 -1.40
C THR A 26 -12.02 16.50 -0.86
N TRP A 27 -12.77 16.00 0.12
CA TRP A 27 -12.49 14.70 0.73
C TRP A 27 -13.77 14.04 1.25
N ALA A 28 -13.69 12.72 1.41
CA ALA A 28 -14.69 11.91 2.07
C ALA A 28 -14.00 10.93 3.03
N SER A 29 -14.52 10.79 4.25
CA SER A 29 -13.99 9.92 5.28
C SER A 29 -15.09 9.07 5.89
N ILE A 30 -14.76 7.82 6.24
CA ILE A 30 -15.67 6.88 6.88
C ILE A 30 -14.91 6.07 7.92
N ALA A 31 -15.54 5.83 9.07
CA ALA A 31 -14.97 4.97 10.09
C ALA A 31 -15.04 3.51 9.63
N ALA A 32 -13.89 2.86 9.50
CA ALA A 32 -13.79 1.46 9.10
C ALA A 32 -13.03 0.65 10.16
N ARG A 33 -13.52 -0.56 10.45
CA ARG A 33 -12.77 -1.52 11.25
C ARG A 33 -11.58 -2.06 10.44
N PRO A 34 -10.41 -2.29 11.04
CA PRO A 34 -9.23 -2.80 10.33
C PRO A 34 -9.50 -4.08 9.53
N GLU A 35 -10.33 -4.99 10.07
CA GLU A 35 -10.66 -6.28 9.43
C GLU A 35 -11.61 -6.15 8.23
N GLU A 36 -12.20 -4.98 8.02
CA GLU A 36 -13.16 -4.73 6.95
C GLU A 36 -12.60 -3.79 5.87
N LYS A 37 -11.36 -3.31 5.99
CA LYS A 37 -10.78 -2.30 5.08
C LYS A 37 -10.86 -2.70 3.60
N ASP A 38 -10.72 -3.98 3.32
CA ASP A 38 -10.79 -4.59 1.98
C ASP A 38 -12.18 -4.53 1.34
N LYS A 39 -13.23 -4.42 2.16
CA LYS A 39 -14.63 -4.27 1.72
C LYS A 39 -14.97 -2.86 1.27
N TYR A 40 -14.16 -1.87 1.65
CA TYR A 40 -14.40 -0.48 1.31
C TYR A 40 -13.73 -0.10 0.00
N ARG A 41 -14.47 0.67 -0.81
CA ARG A 41 -13.95 1.32 -2.02
C ARG A 41 -14.37 2.79 -2.02
N CYS A 42 -13.45 3.70 -2.30
CA CYS A 42 -13.75 5.11 -2.57
C CYS A 42 -14.18 5.24 -4.04
N ARG A 43 -15.33 5.88 -4.27
CA ARG A 43 -15.84 6.17 -5.62
C ARG A 43 -15.74 7.67 -5.86
N VAL A 44 -15.03 8.06 -6.91
CA VAL A 44 -14.80 9.45 -7.30
C VAL A 44 -15.45 9.68 -8.66
N GLU A 45 -16.41 10.60 -8.70
CA GLU A 45 -17.05 11.05 -9.94
C GLU A 45 -16.57 12.46 -10.25
N HIS A 46 -16.06 12.65 -11.46
CA HIS A 46 -15.54 13.94 -11.90
C HIS A 46 -15.73 14.07 -13.41
N ALA A 47 -16.07 15.27 -13.90
CA ALA A 47 -16.39 15.50 -15.30
C ALA A 47 -15.22 15.21 -16.27
N SER A 48 -13.98 15.21 -15.77
CA SER A 48 -12.80 14.85 -16.56
C SER A 48 -12.62 13.34 -16.74
N LEU A 49 -13.39 12.52 -16.02
CA LEU A 49 -13.30 11.07 -16.08
C LEU A 49 -14.50 10.52 -16.89
N PRO A 50 -14.26 9.66 -17.89
CA PRO A 50 -15.35 9.04 -18.64
C PRO A 50 -16.14 8.04 -17.79
N GLU A 51 -15.51 7.45 -16.77
CA GLU A 51 -16.13 6.53 -15.81
C GLU A 51 -15.71 6.91 -14.37
N PRO A 52 -16.48 6.54 -13.33
CA PRO A 52 -16.11 6.78 -11.95
C PRO A 52 -14.79 6.08 -11.57
N GLY A 53 -13.89 6.80 -10.91
CA GLY A 53 -12.69 6.22 -10.31
C GLY A 53 -13.04 5.40 -9.07
N ILE A 54 -12.60 4.14 -9.02
CA ILE A 54 -12.84 3.24 -7.87
C ILE A 54 -11.51 2.86 -7.22
N PHE A 55 -11.29 3.34 -6.01
CA PHE A 55 -10.02 3.18 -5.27
C PHE A 55 -10.21 2.26 -4.06
N ALA A 56 -9.30 1.31 -3.84
CA ALA A 56 -9.24 0.51 -2.61
C ALA A 56 -8.36 1.19 -1.56
N TRP A 57 -8.42 0.69 -0.33
CA TRP A 57 -7.46 1.04 0.70
C TRP A 57 -6.07 0.48 0.31
N GLU A 58 -5.03 1.32 0.37
CA GLU A 58 -3.66 0.88 0.10
C GLU A 58 -3.15 0.01 1.26
N PRO A 59 -2.61 -1.19 1.01
CA PRO A 59 -2.04 -2.01 2.09
C PRO A 59 -0.92 -1.24 2.80
N GLU A 60 -0.91 -1.30 4.13
CA GLU A 60 0.19 -0.68 4.87
C GLU A 60 1.48 -1.45 4.61
N SER A 61 2.49 -0.73 4.12
CA SER A 61 3.81 -1.31 3.88
C SER A 61 4.46 -1.68 5.21
N ASN A 62 4.70 -2.97 5.44
CA ASN A 62 5.45 -3.41 6.62
C ASN A 62 6.96 -3.29 6.38
N LEU A 63 7.46 -2.05 6.48
CA LEU A 63 8.87 -1.72 6.24
C LEU A 63 9.82 -2.55 7.12
N LEU A 64 9.44 -2.85 8.36
CA LEU A 64 10.24 -3.69 9.25
C LEU A 64 10.42 -5.11 8.70
N ALA A 65 9.32 -5.74 8.24
CA ALA A 65 9.40 -7.07 7.64
C ALA A 65 10.27 -7.07 6.37
N ILE A 66 10.16 -6.01 5.55
CA ILE A 66 10.99 -5.84 4.35
C ILE A 66 12.48 -5.75 4.73
N VAL A 67 12.82 -4.89 5.70
CA VAL A 67 14.22 -4.70 6.15
C VAL A 67 14.80 -5.99 6.70
N LEU A 68 14.07 -6.71 7.56
CA LEU A 68 14.51 -7.99 8.11
C LEU A 68 14.73 -9.05 7.03
N GLY A 69 13.83 -9.12 6.04
CA GLY A 69 13.97 -10.00 4.89
C GLY A 69 15.24 -9.73 4.08
N VAL A 70 15.56 -8.46 3.84
CA VAL A 70 16.78 -8.05 3.12
C VAL A 70 18.04 -8.43 3.90
N ILE A 71 18.08 -8.16 5.21
CA ILE A 71 19.24 -8.50 6.05
C ILE A 71 19.48 -10.02 6.04
N ALA A 72 18.41 -10.81 6.20
CA ALA A 72 18.51 -12.27 6.18
C ALA A 72 19.05 -12.81 4.85
N ALA A 73 18.58 -12.25 3.72
CA ALA A 73 19.06 -12.61 2.40
C ALA A 73 20.56 -12.32 2.21
N ILE A 74 21.03 -11.15 2.67
CA ILE A 74 22.45 -10.77 2.60
C ILE A 74 23.32 -11.74 3.41
N LEU A 75 22.91 -12.05 4.65
CA LEU A 75 23.65 -12.98 5.51
C LEU A 75 23.73 -14.38 4.91
N ALA A 76 22.64 -14.86 4.31
CA ALA A 76 22.62 -16.16 3.62
C ALA A 76 23.61 -16.19 2.45
N VAL A 77 23.67 -15.14 1.63
CA VAL A 77 24.64 -15.04 0.53
C VAL A 77 26.07 -15.07 1.05
N ILE A 78 26.38 -14.31 2.10
CA ILE A 78 27.71 -14.29 2.72
C ILE A 78 28.11 -15.69 3.22
N ALA A 79 27.19 -16.39 3.90
CA ALA A 79 27.44 -17.74 4.41
C ALA A 79 27.69 -18.75 3.28
N ILE A 80 26.92 -18.68 2.18
CA ILE A 80 27.12 -19.53 0.99
C ILE A 80 28.50 -19.29 0.38
N VAL A 81 28.87 -18.02 0.17
CA VAL A 81 30.18 -17.66 -0.40
C VAL A 81 31.31 -18.16 0.49
N ALA A 82 31.24 -17.93 1.80
CA ALA A 82 32.24 -18.41 2.74
C ALA A 82 32.34 -19.95 2.72
N GLY A 83 31.20 -20.66 2.69
CA GLY A 83 31.16 -22.12 2.59
C GLY A 83 31.83 -22.65 1.31
N VAL A 84 31.56 -22.04 0.16
CA VAL A 84 32.17 -22.40 -1.13
C VAL A 84 33.69 -22.18 -1.10
N VAL A 85 34.15 -21.06 -0.54
CA VAL A 85 35.59 -20.75 -0.42
C VAL A 85 36.29 -21.79 0.45
N ILE A 86 35.73 -22.11 1.62
CA ILE A 86 36.29 -23.12 2.54
C ILE A 86 36.33 -24.50 1.88
N PHE A 87 35.26 -24.88 1.17
CA PHE A 87 35.21 -26.16 0.45
C PHE A 87 36.30 -26.27 -0.62
N LYS A 88 36.48 -25.21 -1.44
CA LYS A 88 37.54 -25.17 -2.46
C LYS A 88 38.94 -25.23 -1.86
N GLN A 89 39.19 -24.53 -0.75
CA GLN A 89 40.49 -24.58 -0.07
C GLN A 89 40.82 -25.96 0.50
N ARG A 90 39.80 -26.74 0.90
CA ARG A 90 39.98 -28.12 1.38
C ARG A 90 40.14 -29.13 0.25
N SER A 91 39.53 -28.91 -0.91
CA SER A 91 39.55 -29.85 -2.04
C SER A 91 40.74 -29.64 -2.99
N GLY A 92 41.43 -28.50 -2.92
CA GLY A 92 42.62 -28.20 -3.71
C GLY A 92 43.94 -28.56 -3.02
N LYS A 93 43.89 -29.40 -1.97
CA LYS A 93 45.02 -29.82 -1.14
C LYS A 93 45.11 -31.34 -1.13
#